data_AF-F0QUN4-F1
#
_entry.id   AF-F0QUN4-F1
#
_cell.length_a   1.000
_cell.length_b   1.000
_cell.length_c   1.000
_cell.angle_alpha   90.00
_cell.angle_beta   90.00
_cell.angle_gamma   90.00
#
_symmetry.space_group_name_H-M   'P 1'
#
loop_
_entity.id
_entity.type
_entity.pdbx_description
1 polymer ?
#
loop_
_entity_poly.entity_id
_entity_poly.type
_entity_poly.pdbx_seq_one_letter_code
_entity_poly.pdbx_strand_id
1 'polypeptide(L)'
;MNSINAINKVINNAISKVRLFEPNSLIRERADLFVKIHIIPVNQLVRIENGMIIPVAYIIDLAVISHSVVRIKDYLEMHESDELSLGKRVGKAKNKDLLVTNYIDLIIRTLRFFNDYFICRHVLDHVAWAYDEIIGNSAVINLFKREFRDDREVDKALNELSKHIIASIMDFYNGVRMWVLNHELRRPSYTQYFIVNEILKKLSLNEHLTVVEANEDYFYLGLFKDVSLMNTLIKLS
;
A
#
# COMPACT_ATOMS: atom_id res chain seq x y z
N MET A 1 -2.64 -1.80 -26.79
CA MET A 1 -2.66 -0.44 -26.21
C MET A 1 -1.24 -0.15 -25.73
N ASN A 2 -0.54 0.89 -26.21
CA ASN A 2 0.81 1.19 -25.71
C ASN A 2 0.72 1.47 -24.20
N SER A 3 1.59 0.84 -23.40
CA SER A 3 1.60 0.93 -21.93
C SER A 3 1.60 2.38 -21.43
N ILE A 4 2.37 3.25 -22.08
CA ILE A 4 2.46 4.69 -21.79
C ILE A 4 1.10 5.39 -21.95
N ASN A 5 0.34 5.06 -22.99
CA ASN A 5 -0.99 5.65 -23.20
C ASN A 5 -2.00 5.18 -22.14
N ALA A 6 -1.87 3.97 -21.62
CA ALA A 6 -2.71 3.49 -20.53
C ALA A 6 -2.36 4.18 -19.22
N ILE A 7 -1.07 4.30 -18.87
CA ILE A 7 -0.60 4.98 -17.66
C ILE A 7 -1.09 6.44 -17.63
N ASN A 8 -0.94 7.17 -18.74
CA ASN A 8 -1.41 8.56 -18.83
C ASN A 8 -2.93 8.67 -18.66
N LYS A 9 -3.72 7.72 -19.17
CA LYS A 9 -5.17 7.71 -18.94
C LYS A 9 -5.49 7.51 -17.47
N VAL A 10 -4.81 6.59 -16.78
CA VAL A 10 -4.99 6.35 -15.35
C VAL A 10 -4.65 7.60 -14.55
N ILE A 11 -3.49 8.23 -14.81
CA ILE A 11 -3.08 9.47 -14.14
C ILE A 11 -4.11 10.58 -14.36
N ASN A 12 -4.56 10.81 -15.60
CA ASN A 12 -5.54 11.86 -15.89
C ASN A 12 -6.89 11.63 -15.20
N ASN A 13 -7.32 10.36 -15.11
CA ASN A 13 -8.54 10.03 -14.37
C ASN A 13 -8.33 10.21 -12.86
N ALA A 14 -7.17 9.80 -12.31
CA ALA A 14 -6.84 10.02 -10.90
C ALA A 14 -6.83 11.53 -10.53
N ILE A 15 -6.29 12.38 -11.41
CA ILE A 15 -6.37 13.85 -11.25
C ILE A 15 -7.82 14.32 -11.16
N SER A 16 -8.71 13.76 -11.96
CA SER A 16 -10.13 14.08 -11.93
C SER A 16 -10.79 13.64 -10.61
N LYS A 17 -10.41 12.47 -10.07
CA LYS A 17 -10.86 12.03 -8.73
C LYS A 17 -10.36 12.95 -7.61
N VAL A 18 -9.07 13.31 -7.62
CA VAL A 18 -8.49 14.26 -6.64
C VAL A 18 -9.24 15.59 -6.68
N ARG A 19 -9.53 16.13 -7.88
CA ARG A 19 -10.33 17.37 -8.03
C ARG A 19 -11.72 17.29 -7.41
N LEU A 20 -12.30 16.10 -7.30
CA LEU A 20 -13.65 15.90 -6.80
C LEU A 20 -13.70 15.63 -5.29
N PHE A 21 -12.74 14.86 -4.78
CA PHE A 21 -12.84 14.26 -3.44
C PHE A 21 -11.84 14.79 -2.43
N GLU A 22 -10.69 15.32 -2.87
CA GLU A 22 -9.66 15.80 -1.96
C GLU A 22 -10.21 16.89 -1.03
N PRO A 23 -10.13 16.76 0.31
CA PRO A 23 -10.70 17.73 1.23
C PRO A 23 -10.08 19.12 1.12
N ASN A 24 -8.78 19.22 0.83
CA ASN A 24 -8.10 20.51 0.71
C ASN A 24 -8.37 21.17 -0.65
N SER A 25 -9.00 22.35 -0.65
CA SER A 25 -9.34 23.10 -1.88
C SER A 25 -8.10 23.47 -2.70
N LEU A 26 -6.99 23.83 -2.06
CA LEU A 26 -5.76 24.18 -2.77
C LEU A 26 -5.16 22.98 -3.49
N ILE A 27 -5.29 21.78 -2.91
CA ILE A 27 -4.87 20.54 -3.56
C ILE A 27 -5.82 20.22 -4.73
N ARG A 28 -7.14 20.41 -4.57
CA ARG A 28 -8.09 20.25 -5.69
C ARG A 28 -7.75 21.15 -6.88
N GLU A 29 -7.45 22.42 -6.62
CA GLU A 29 -7.06 23.39 -7.66
C GLU A 29 -5.77 22.98 -8.39
N ARG A 30 -4.81 22.38 -7.67
CA ARG A 30 -3.51 21.94 -8.19
C ARG A 30 -3.38 20.42 -8.30
N ALA A 31 -4.49 19.73 -8.55
CA ALA A 31 -4.55 18.27 -8.51
C ALA A 31 -3.61 17.61 -9.53
N ASP A 32 -3.38 18.25 -10.67
CA ASP A 32 -2.48 17.74 -11.71
C ASP A 32 -1.03 17.70 -11.24
N LEU A 33 -0.56 18.79 -10.62
CA LEU A 33 0.76 18.85 -10.01
C LEU A 33 0.83 17.88 -8.83
N PHE A 34 -0.17 17.91 -7.94
CA PHE A 34 -0.20 17.09 -6.74
C PHE A 34 -0.12 15.59 -7.04
N VAL A 35 -0.91 15.07 -8.00
CA VAL A 35 -0.84 13.65 -8.37
C VAL A 35 0.53 13.30 -8.95
N LYS A 36 1.04 14.11 -9.88
CA LYS A 36 2.28 13.80 -10.59
C LYS A 36 3.52 13.82 -9.69
N ILE A 37 3.61 14.75 -8.73
CA ILE A 37 4.77 14.81 -7.81
C ILE A 37 4.77 13.68 -6.78
N HIS A 38 3.63 13.01 -6.58
CA HIS A 38 3.48 11.93 -5.62
C HIS A 38 3.53 10.53 -6.26
N ILE A 39 3.74 10.46 -7.58
CA ILE A 39 4.10 9.25 -8.31
C ILE A 39 5.56 9.43 -8.73
N ILE A 40 6.45 8.80 -7.99
CA ILE A 40 7.88 9.09 -8.03
C ILE A 40 8.67 7.84 -8.43
N PRO A 41 9.66 7.96 -9.32
CA PRO A 41 10.52 6.82 -9.66
C PRO A 41 11.18 6.23 -8.41
N VAL A 42 11.29 4.90 -8.37
CA VAL A 42 11.91 4.16 -7.25
C VAL A 42 13.28 4.73 -6.87
N ASN A 43 14.11 4.99 -7.89
CA ASN A 43 15.48 5.47 -7.73
C ASN A 43 15.61 6.88 -7.12
N GLN A 44 14.50 7.61 -6.93
CA GLN A 44 14.49 8.90 -6.22
C GLN A 44 14.34 8.76 -4.71
N LEU A 45 13.75 7.67 -4.22
CA LEU A 45 13.67 7.38 -2.78
C LEU A 45 14.73 6.40 -2.33
N VAL A 46 14.93 5.32 -3.09
CA VAL A 46 15.81 4.23 -2.70
C VAL A 46 16.53 3.65 -3.91
N ARG A 47 17.73 3.14 -3.66
CA ARG A 47 18.51 2.33 -4.60
C ARG A 47 18.68 0.95 -4.03
N ILE A 48 18.93 -0.01 -4.90
CA ILE A 48 19.32 -1.35 -4.47
C ILE A 48 20.74 -1.58 -4.96
N GLU A 49 21.64 -1.78 -4.01
CA GLU A 49 23.05 -2.05 -4.29
C GLU A 49 23.46 -3.29 -3.50
N ASN A 50 24.06 -4.27 -4.19
CA ASN A 50 24.51 -5.54 -3.60
C ASN A 50 23.42 -6.25 -2.76
N GLY A 51 22.16 -6.14 -3.16
CA GLY A 51 21.04 -6.76 -2.45
C GLY A 51 20.61 -6.05 -1.16
N MET A 52 21.03 -4.80 -0.96
CA MET A 52 20.58 -3.96 0.14
C MET A 52 19.81 -2.76 -0.39
N ILE A 53 18.75 -2.36 0.32
CA ILE A 53 18.01 -1.12 0.02
C ILE A 53 18.78 0.04 0.68
N ILE A 54 19.21 0.98 -0.14
CA ILE A 54 19.94 2.18 0.26
C ILE A 54 19.02 3.40 0.08
N PRO A 55 18.77 4.20 1.13
CA PRO A 55 18.01 5.43 1.00
C PRO A 55 18.77 6.45 0.15
N VAL A 56 18.09 7.08 -0.81
CA VAL A 56 18.60 8.19 -1.65
C VAL A 56 18.03 9.53 -1.19
N ALA A 57 16.88 9.50 -0.53
CA ALA A 57 16.26 10.63 0.13
C ALA A 57 16.20 10.40 1.64
N TYR A 58 15.73 11.41 2.37
CA TYR A 58 15.40 11.24 3.79
C TYR A 58 14.22 10.27 3.93
N ILE A 59 14.42 9.22 4.74
CA ILE A 59 13.44 8.18 5.04
C ILE A 59 13.47 7.99 6.56
N ILE A 60 12.30 8.08 7.20
CA ILE A 60 12.12 7.86 8.64
C ILE A 60 12.13 6.37 8.95
N ASP A 61 11.32 5.60 8.23
CA ASP A 61 11.24 4.15 8.38
C ASP A 61 10.89 3.47 7.05
N LEU A 62 11.13 2.17 6.98
CA LEU A 62 10.85 1.37 5.80
C LEU A 62 10.42 -0.03 6.21
N ALA A 63 9.31 -0.49 5.63
CA ALA A 63 8.82 -1.85 5.78
C ALA A 63 8.92 -2.61 4.45
N VAL A 64 9.39 -3.85 4.52
CA VAL A 64 9.41 -4.78 3.39
C VAL A 64 8.62 -6.02 3.72
N ILE A 65 7.60 -6.31 2.91
CA ILE A 65 6.79 -7.53 3.02
C ILE A 65 7.05 -8.38 1.78
N SER A 66 7.57 -9.59 1.98
CA SER A 66 7.78 -10.58 0.91
C SER A 66 7.99 -11.97 1.49
N HIS A 67 7.90 -12.99 0.65
CA HIS A 67 8.16 -14.38 1.05
C HIS A 67 9.62 -14.64 1.47
N SER A 68 10.56 -13.80 1.05
CA SER A 68 11.98 -13.93 1.40
C SER A 68 12.37 -13.18 2.67
N VAL A 69 11.46 -12.41 3.28
CA VAL A 69 11.75 -11.73 4.55
C VAL A 69 11.94 -12.78 5.64
N VAL A 70 13.06 -12.67 6.35
CA VAL A 70 13.49 -13.63 7.37
C VAL A 70 12.42 -13.78 8.44
N ARG A 71 12.02 -15.03 8.71
CA ARG A 71 11.06 -15.43 9.76
C ARG A 71 9.68 -14.77 9.68
N ILE A 72 9.30 -14.21 8.52
CA ILE A 72 7.98 -13.60 8.36
C ILE A 72 6.84 -14.61 8.55
N LYS A 73 7.01 -15.85 8.08
CA LYS A 73 6.02 -16.93 8.24
C LYS A 73 5.90 -17.37 9.69
N ASP A 74 7.03 -17.62 10.34
CA ASP A 74 7.08 -18.00 11.76
C ASP A 74 6.42 -16.92 12.63
N TYR A 75 6.64 -15.64 12.32
CA TYR A 75 6.03 -14.54 13.06
C TYR A 75 4.52 -14.44 12.82
N LEU A 76 4.06 -14.68 11.58
CA LEU A 76 2.64 -14.74 11.26
C LEU A 76 1.92 -15.82 12.07
N GLU A 77 2.52 -17.00 12.26
CA GLU A 77 1.90 -18.12 12.99
C GLU A 77 1.66 -17.83 14.49
N MET A 78 2.26 -16.78 15.05
CA MET A 78 2.17 -16.41 16.47
C MET A 78 1.11 -15.34 16.76
N HIS A 79 0.18 -15.11 15.84
CA HIS A 79 -0.79 -14.01 15.92
C HIS A 79 -1.85 -14.18 17.02
N GLU A 80 -2.45 -13.07 17.44
CA GLU A 80 -3.64 -13.04 18.29
C GLU A 80 -4.87 -13.51 17.51
N SER A 81 -5.85 -14.10 18.20
CA SER A 81 -7.06 -14.68 17.59
C SER A 81 -8.30 -13.79 17.68
N ASP A 82 -8.11 -12.47 17.80
CA ASP A 82 -9.19 -11.49 17.90
C ASP A 82 -9.90 -11.24 16.56
N GLU A 83 -10.96 -10.43 16.56
CA GLU A 83 -11.64 -10.04 15.33
C GLU A 83 -10.85 -9.00 14.51
N LEU A 84 -11.18 -8.91 13.22
CA LEU A 84 -10.65 -7.88 12.34
C LEU A 84 -11.11 -6.49 12.80
N SER A 85 -10.16 -5.70 13.29
CA SER A 85 -10.34 -4.35 13.82
C SER A 85 -9.95 -3.32 12.75
N LEU A 86 -10.97 -2.74 12.13
CA LEU A 86 -10.83 -1.70 11.11
C LEU A 86 -11.40 -0.38 11.61
N GLY A 87 -11.21 0.67 10.82
CA GLY A 87 -11.80 1.98 11.07
C GLY A 87 -13.32 1.97 11.11
N LYS A 88 -13.91 3.09 11.52
CA LYS A 88 -15.34 3.19 11.85
C LYS A 88 -16.26 2.89 10.66
N ARG A 89 -15.83 3.15 9.43
CA ARG A 89 -16.65 2.96 8.22
C ARG A 89 -16.57 1.52 7.75
N VAL A 90 -15.35 1.06 7.47
CA VAL A 90 -15.13 -0.29 6.91
C VAL A 90 -15.41 -1.36 7.96
N GLY A 91 -15.11 -1.10 9.24
CA GLY A 91 -15.38 -2.03 10.33
C GLY A 91 -16.86 -2.35 10.55
N LYS A 92 -17.77 -1.51 10.05
CA LYS A 92 -19.23 -1.72 10.09
C LYS A 92 -19.81 -2.33 8.82
N ALA A 93 -19.02 -2.49 7.76
CA ALA A 93 -19.48 -3.10 6.53
C ALA A 93 -19.76 -4.60 6.74
N LYS A 94 -20.81 -5.12 6.10
CA LYS A 94 -21.19 -6.53 6.26
C LYS A 94 -20.12 -7.47 5.70
N ASN A 95 -19.52 -7.08 4.58
CA ASN A 95 -18.53 -7.86 3.85
C ASN A 95 -17.11 -7.30 4.02
N LYS A 96 -16.76 -6.85 5.24
CA LYS A 96 -15.49 -6.16 5.50
C LYS A 96 -14.26 -6.94 5.04
N ASP A 97 -14.17 -8.23 5.33
CA ASP A 97 -13.05 -9.09 4.92
C ASP A 97 -12.88 -9.09 3.39
N LEU A 98 -13.99 -9.24 2.65
CA LEU A 98 -14.00 -9.21 1.19
C LEU A 98 -13.54 -7.85 0.65
N LEU A 99 -13.98 -6.75 1.27
CA LEU A 99 -13.54 -5.39 0.88
C LEU A 99 -12.02 -5.24 1.09
N VAL A 100 -11.49 -5.67 2.23
CA VAL A 100 -10.05 -5.62 2.53
C VAL A 100 -9.26 -6.45 1.52
N THR A 101 -9.63 -7.71 1.29
CA THR A 101 -8.93 -8.58 0.34
C THR A 101 -8.93 -8.02 -1.09
N ASN A 102 -10.08 -7.51 -1.56
CA ASN A 102 -10.17 -6.94 -2.91
C ASN A 102 -9.43 -5.61 -3.05
N TYR A 103 -9.38 -4.81 -1.99
CA TYR A 103 -8.60 -3.58 -1.98
C TYR A 103 -7.09 -3.86 -1.97
N ILE A 104 -6.60 -4.82 -1.16
CA ILE A 104 -5.19 -5.25 -1.20
C ILE A 104 -4.82 -5.73 -2.61
N ASP A 105 -5.67 -6.56 -3.22
CA ASP A 105 -5.47 -7.03 -4.59
C ASP A 105 -5.42 -5.86 -5.60
N LEU A 106 -6.33 -4.88 -5.46
CA LEU A 106 -6.35 -3.68 -6.28
C LEU A 106 -5.06 -2.86 -6.13
N ILE A 107 -4.59 -2.62 -4.91
CA ILE A 107 -3.35 -1.89 -4.66
C ILE A 107 -2.17 -2.60 -5.30
N ILE A 108 -2.01 -3.91 -5.09
CA ILE A 108 -0.89 -4.66 -5.65
C ILE A 108 -0.96 -4.65 -7.18
N ARG A 109 -2.14 -4.85 -7.80
CA ARG A 109 -2.30 -4.73 -9.26
C ARG A 109 -1.95 -3.33 -9.77
N THR A 110 -2.34 -2.30 -9.04
CA THR A 110 -2.02 -0.89 -9.36
C THR A 110 -0.52 -0.64 -9.30
N LEU A 111 0.15 -1.07 -8.22
CA LEU A 111 1.61 -0.93 -8.08
C LEU A 111 2.36 -1.71 -9.17
N ARG A 112 1.89 -2.90 -9.55
CA ARG A 112 2.46 -3.64 -10.69
C ARG A 112 2.32 -2.90 -12.01
N PHE A 113 1.20 -2.19 -12.20
CA PHE A 113 0.95 -1.42 -13.41
C PHE A 113 1.85 -0.18 -13.50
N PHE A 114 2.08 0.49 -12.38
CA PHE A 114 3.04 1.59 -12.24
C PHE A 114 4.46 1.10 -11.91
N ASN A 115 4.87 -0.03 -12.48
CA ASN A 115 6.19 -0.65 -12.25
C ASN A 115 7.32 0.39 -12.16
N ASP A 116 8.24 0.24 -11.21
CA ASP A 116 9.37 1.16 -10.96
C ASP A 116 8.99 2.55 -10.40
N TYR A 117 7.74 2.74 -9.95
CA TYR A 117 7.32 3.92 -9.21
C TYR A 117 6.88 3.58 -7.79
N PHE A 118 7.19 4.49 -6.88
CA PHE A 118 6.51 4.64 -5.61
C PHE A 118 5.30 5.58 -5.78
N ILE A 119 4.20 5.24 -5.12
CA ILE A 119 2.98 6.06 -5.10
C ILE A 119 2.68 6.45 -3.66
N CYS A 120 2.55 7.75 -3.39
CA CYS A 120 2.16 8.24 -2.07
C CYS A 120 0.74 7.79 -1.72
N ARG A 121 0.52 7.36 -0.48
CA ARG A 121 -0.79 6.97 0.07
C ARG A 121 -1.86 8.03 -0.15
N HIS A 122 -1.51 9.33 -0.12
CA HIS A 122 -2.45 10.43 -0.38
C HIS A 122 -3.06 10.42 -1.79
N VAL A 123 -2.36 9.87 -2.77
CA VAL A 123 -2.87 9.77 -4.15
C VAL A 123 -3.17 8.32 -4.54
N LEU A 124 -2.68 7.34 -3.77
CA LEU A 124 -2.81 5.92 -4.06
C LEU A 124 -4.26 5.49 -4.24
N ASP A 125 -5.17 5.91 -3.35
CA ASP A 125 -6.59 5.54 -3.43
C ASP A 125 -7.24 6.04 -4.73
N HIS A 126 -6.94 7.28 -5.10
CA HIS A 126 -7.42 7.89 -6.34
C HIS A 126 -6.82 7.23 -7.59
N VAL A 127 -5.54 6.88 -7.53
CA VAL A 127 -4.83 6.19 -8.62
C VAL A 127 -5.35 4.76 -8.78
N ALA A 128 -5.57 4.04 -7.68
CA ALA A 128 -6.11 2.69 -7.66
C ALA A 128 -7.56 2.65 -8.15
N TRP A 129 -8.39 3.62 -7.74
CA TRP A 129 -9.73 3.80 -8.29
C TRP A 129 -9.66 4.02 -9.80
N ALA A 130 -8.85 4.98 -10.26
CA ALA A 130 -8.72 5.27 -11.67
C ALA A 130 -8.23 4.07 -12.50
N TYR A 131 -7.30 3.29 -11.93
CA TYR A 131 -6.82 2.05 -12.52
C TYR A 131 -7.95 1.02 -12.67
N ASP A 132 -8.76 0.82 -11.62
CA ASP A 132 -9.88 -0.11 -11.66
C ASP A 132 -10.91 0.30 -12.73
N GLU A 133 -11.22 1.59 -12.86
CA GLU A 133 -12.16 2.07 -13.89
C GLU A 133 -11.65 1.88 -15.32
N ILE A 134 -10.35 2.09 -15.56
CA ILE A 134 -9.78 2.07 -16.92
C ILE A 134 -9.34 0.67 -17.36
N ILE A 135 -8.81 -0.12 -16.44
CA ILE A 135 -8.20 -1.43 -16.72
C ILE A 135 -9.02 -2.56 -16.08
N GLY A 136 -9.52 -2.34 -14.86
CA GLY A 136 -10.23 -3.35 -14.06
C GLY A 136 -11.74 -3.46 -14.32
N ASN A 137 -12.29 -2.71 -15.28
CA ASN A 137 -13.74 -2.62 -15.54
C ASN A 137 -14.58 -2.25 -14.30
N SER A 138 -14.01 -1.42 -13.42
CA SER A 138 -14.61 -0.98 -12.16
C SER A 138 -15.01 -2.12 -11.21
N ALA A 139 -14.38 -3.29 -11.31
CA ALA A 139 -14.81 -4.47 -10.56
C ALA A 139 -14.78 -4.25 -9.04
N VAL A 140 -13.67 -3.71 -8.51
CA VAL A 140 -13.51 -3.47 -7.07
C VAL A 140 -14.28 -2.24 -6.64
N ILE A 141 -14.26 -1.16 -7.43
CA ILE A 141 -15.00 0.05 -7.10
C ILE A 141 -16.51 -0.20 -7.08
N ASN A 142 -17.04 -1.03 -7.98
CA ASN A 142 -18.44 -1.43 -7.95
C ASN A 142 -18.79 -2.26 -6.71
N LEU A 143 -17.84 -3.04 -6.16
CA LEU A 143 -18.03 -3.72 -4.88
C LEU A 143 -18.18 -2.70 -3.75
N PHE A 144 -17.32 -1.69 -3.69
CA PHE A 144 -17.43 -0.61 -2.70
C PHE A 144 -18.74 0.19 -2.87
N LYS A 145 -19.15 0.50 -4.10
CA LYS A 145 -20.43 1.20 -4.38
C LYS A 145 -21.68 0.41 -3.98
N ARG A 146 -21.60 -0.91 -3.78
CA ARG A 146 -22.70 -1.72 -3.24
C ARG A 146 -22.83 -1.60 -1.72
N GLU A 147 -21.72 -1.33 -1.03
CA GLU A 147 -21.67 -1.21 0.43
C GLU A 147 -21.80 0.26 0.89
N PHE A 148 -21.31 1.21 0.11
CA PHE A 148 -21.31 2.64 0.43
C PHE A 148 -22.23 3.43 -0.50
N ARG A 149 -23.00 4.36 0.10
CA ARG A 149 -24.14 5.04 -0.54
C ARG A 149 -23.79 5.82 -1.81
N ASP A 150 -22.64 6.48 -1.83
CA ASP A 150 -22.22 7.37 -2.91
C ASP A 150 -20.69 7.40 -3.03
N ASP A 151 -20.21 8.03 -4.11
CA ASP A 151 -18.78 8.11 -4.41
C ASP A 151 -17.96 8.80 -3.31
N ARG A 152 -18.54 9.72 -2.52
CA ARG A 152 -17.83 10.37 -1.40
C ARG A 152 -17.65 9.40 -0.24
N GLU A 153 -18.63 8.55 0.03
CA GLU A 153 -18.51 7.53 1.06
C GLU A 153 -17.56 6.40 0.63
N VAL A 154 -17.52 6.07 -0.66
CA VAL A 154 -16.49 5.17 -1.22
C VAL A 154 -15.09 5.76 -1.02
N ASP A 155 -14.87 7.02 -1.40
CA ASP A 155 -13.58 7.71 -1.23
C ASP A 155 -13.09 7.67 0.24
N LYS A 156 -13.97 8.04 1.18
CA LYS A 156 -13.65 7.98 2.61
C LYS A 156 -13.35 6.56 3.10
N ALA A 157 -14.05 5.56 2.57
CA ALA A 157 -13.81 4.16 2.92
C ALA A 157 -12.45 3.68 2.40
N LEU A 158 -12.07 4.05 1.18
CA LEU A 158 -10.75 3.75 0.61
C LEU A 158 -9.64 4.42 1.43
N ASN A 159 -9.77 5.71 1.75
CA ASN A 159 -8.80 6.45 2.57
C ASN A 159 -8.69 5.91 4.00
N GLU A 160 -9.79 5.47 4.62
CA GLU A 160 -9.74 4.80 5.92
C GLU A 160 -8.99 3.46 5.82
N LEU A 161 -9.30 2.67 4.79
CA LEU A 161 -8.70 1.36 4.57
C LEU A 161 -7.21 1.43 4.25
N SER A 162 -6.79 2.37 3.40
CA SER A 162 -5.40 2.59 3.02
C SER A 162 -4.54 2.94 4.23
N LYS A 163 -5.04 3.82 5.11
CA LYS A 163 -4.40 4.16 6.39
C LYS A 163 -4.23 2.95 7.29
N HIS A 164 -5.29 2.15 7.47
CA HIS A 164 -5.23 0.96 8.32
C HIS A 164 -4.28 -0.11 7.79
N ILE A 165 -4.24 -0.31 6.47
CA ILE A 165 -3.32 -1.25 5.84
C ILE A 165 -1.87 -0.82 6.05
N ILE A 166 -1.56 0.45 5.81
CA ILE A 166 -0.21 0.97 6.02
C ILE A 166 0.22 0.84 7.48
N ALA A 167 -0.61 1.27 8.43
CA ALA A 167 -0.31 1.12 9.85
C ALA A 167 -0.06 -0.35 10.23
N SER A 168 -0.90 -1.26 9.73
CA SER A 168 -0.77 -2.70 10.01
C SER A 168 0.52 -3.29 9.41
N ILE A 169 0.93 -2.86 8.21
CA ILE A 169 2.18 -3.28 7.60
C ILE A 169 3.38 -2.79 8.41
N MET A 170 3.40 -1.50 8.78
CA MET A 170 4.50 -0.90 9.54
C MET A 170 4.63 -1.52 10.93
N ASP A 171 3.54 -1.66 11.66
CA ASP A 171 3.54 -2.27 12.99
C ASP A 171 3.96 -3.74 12.96
N PHE A 172 3.46 -4.49 11.97
CA PHE A 172 3.84 -5.89 11.79
C PHE A 172 5.34 -6.00 11.49
N TYR A 173 5.85 -5.22 10.53
CA TYR A 173 7.27 -5.25 10.16
C TYR A 173 8.16 -4.85 11.34
N ASN A 174 7.75 -3.84 12.11
CA ASN A 174 8.42 -3.44 13.34
C ASN A 174 8.44 -4.56 14.37
N GLY A 175 7.33 -5.29 14.53
CA GLY A 175 7.26 -6.48 15.38
C GLY A 175 8.24 -7.57 14.96
N VAL A 176 8.28 -7.91 13.67
CA VAL A 176 9.26 -8.87 13.12
C VAL A 176 10.69 -8.38 13.38
N ARG A 177 10.97 -7.11 13.10
CA ARG A 177 12.29 -6.50 13.27
C ARG A 177 12.77 -6.57 14.72
N MET A 178 11.92 -6.19 15.68
CA MET A 178 12.22 -6.28 17.10
C MET A 178 12.44 -7.72 17.56
N TRP A 179 11.62 -8.66 17.07
CA TRP A 179 11.77 -10.06 17.43
C TRP A 179 13.09 -10.66 16.91
N VAL A 180 13.45 -10.40 15.66
CA VAL A 180 14.64 -11.01 15.06
C VAL A 180 15.93 -10.32 15.51
N LEU A 181 15.95 -8.99 15.65
CA LEU A 181 17.15 -8.25 16.04
C LEU A 181 17.35 -8.22 17.56
N ASN A 182 16.26 -8.05 18.32
CA ASN A 182 16.32 -7.77 19.76
C ASN A 182 15.75 -8.92 20.62
N HIS A 183 15.26 -10.00 20.00
CA HIS A 183 14.62 -11.14 20.70
C HIS A 183 13.36 -10.75 21.49
N GLU A 184 12.77 -9.60 21.16
CA GLU A 184 11.55 -9.09 21.79
C GLU A 184 10.32 -9.57 21.03
N LEU A 185 9.67 -10.63 21.54
CA LEU A 185 8.48 -11.19 20.90
C LEU A 185 7.22 -10.42 21.34
N ARG A 186 6.71 -9.58 20.45
CA ARG A 186 5.32 -9.07 20.48
C ARG A 186 4.49 -9.92 19.52
N ARG A 187 3.30 -10.38 19.90
CA ARG A 187 2.40 -11.08 18.97
C ARG A 187 1.77 -10.09 17.99
N PRO A 188 1.71 -10.38 16.69
CA PRO A 188 0.96 -9.55 15.77
C PRO A 188 -0.54 -9.70 16.05
N SER A 189 -1.29 -8.59 15.91
CA SER A 189 -2.75 -8.65 16.03
C SER A 189 -3.36 -9.46 14.88
N TYR A 190 -4.60 -9.95 15.04
CA TYR A 190 -5.29 -10.64 13.95
C TYR A 190 -5.39 -9.76 12.68
N THR A 191 -5.54 -8.45 12.85
CA THR A 191 -5.61 -7.51 11.73
C THR A 191 -4.28 -7.41 10.98
N GLN A 192 -3.17 -7.32 11.72
CA GLN A 192 -1.83 -7.35 11.14
C GLN A 192 -1.57 -8.66 10.39
N TYR A 193 -1.90 -9.80 11.02
CA TYR A 193 -1.82 -11.11 10.40
C TYR A 193 -2.64 -11.19 9.11
N PHE A 194 -3.93 -10.82 9.18
CA PHE A 194 -4.84 -10.92 8.04
C PHE A 194 -4.32 -10.11 6.85
N ILE A 195 -3.97 -8.85 7.07
CA ILE A 195 -3.49 -7.94 6.02
C ILE A 195 -2.18 -8.46 5.41
N VAL A 196 -1.19 -8.84 6.22
CA VAL A 196 0.10 -9.30 5.71
C VAL A 196 -0.02 -10.64 5.01
N ASN A 197 -0.84 -11.56 5.53
CA ASN A 197 -1.12 -12.83 4.89
C ASN A 197 -1.80 -12.63 3.52
N GLU A 198 -2.78 -11.74 3.42
CA GLU A 198 -3.42 -11.41 2.14
C GLU A 198 -2.43 -10.76 1.17
N ILE A 199 -1.55 -9.86 1.63
CA ILE A 199 -0.47 -9.31 0.80
C ILE A 199 0.42 -10.43 0.25
N LEU A 200 0.92 -11.31 1.13
CA LEU A 200 1.80 -12.41 0.73
C LEU A 200 1.14 -13.34 -0.30
N LYS A 201 -0.14 -13.69 -0.14
CA LYS A 201 -0.88 -14.49 -1.13
C LYS A 201 -0.95 -13.84 -2.50
N LYS A 202 -0.87 -12.51 -2.57
CA LYS A 202 -0.95 -11.75 -3.80
C LYS A 202 0.41 -11.48 -4.42
N LEU A 203 1.50 -11.54 -3.69
CA LEU A 203 2.86 -11.33 -4.20
C LEU A 203 3.40 -12.60 -4.88
N SER A 204 4.17 -12.42 -5.94
CA SER A 204 5.01 -13.48 -6.50
C SER A 204 6.20 -13.75 -5.58
N LEU A 205 6.85 -14.91 -5.73
CA LEU A 205 8.00 -15.29 -4.87
C LEU A 205 9.17 -14.29 -4.93
N ASN A 206 9.31 -13.56 -6.03
CA ASN A 206 10.35 -12.57 -6.31
C ASN A 206 9.86 -11.12 -6.18
N GLU A 207 8.66 -10.90 -5.64
CA GLU A 207 8.10 -9.57 -5.43
C GLU A 207 8.17 -9.15 -3.96
N HIS A 208 8.53 -7.88 -3.76
CA HIS A 208 8.61 -7.28 -2.43
C HIS A 208 7.75 -6.02 -2.39
N LEU A 209 6.70 -6.04 -1.57
CA LEU A 209 5.97 -4.82 -1.24
C LEU A 209 6.83 -4.00 -0.30
N THR A 210 7.13 -2.78 -0.71
CA THR A 210 7.92 -1.84 0.08
C THR A 210 7.06 -0.64 0.44
N VAL A 211 7.04 -0.30 1.72
CA VAL A 211 6.43 0.90 2.26
C VAL A 211 7.53 1.77 2.82
N VAL A 212 7.62 3.01 2.34
CA VAL A 212 8.60 4.00 2.74
C VAL A 212 7.89 5.12 3.48
N GLU A 213 8.29 5.37 4.72
CA GLU A 213 7.86 6.53 5.49
C GLU A 213 8.85 7.68 5.26
N ALA A 214 8.46 8.68 4.49
CA ALA A 214 9.33 9.84 4.19
C ALA A 214 9.15 10.99 5.19
N ASN A 215 7.98 11.07 5.83
CA ASN A 215 7.62 12.01 6.90
C ASN A 215 6.38 11.46 7.66
N GLU A 216 6.02 12.02 8.82
CA GLU A 216 4.92 11.57 9.70
C GLU A 216 3.58 11.33 8.95
N ASP A 217 3.35 12.03 7.83
CA ASP A 217 2.12 11.90 7.03
C ASP A 217 2.31 11.26 5.64
N TYR A 218 3.55 11.03 5.19
CA TYR A 218 3.85 10.66 3.80
C TYR A 218 4.44 9.26 3.69
N PHE A 219 3.55 8.31 3.42
CA PHE A 219 3.91 6.92 3.12
C PHE A 219 3.86 6.67 1.61
N TYR A 220 4.91 6.06 1.08
CA TYR A 220 5.03 5.71 -0.32
C TYR A 220 5.06 4.19 -0.48
N LEU A 221 4.25 3.65 -1.38
CA LEU A 221 4.19 2.20 -1.65
C LEU A 221 4.74 1.90 -3.04
N GLY A 222 5.51 0.82 -3.12
CA GLY A 222 6.11 0.36 -4.37
C GLY A 222 6.34 -1.15 -4.34
N LEU A 223 6.58 -1.73 -5.51
CA LEU A 223 6.96 -3.13 -5.66
C LEU A 223 8.37 -3.23 -6.23
N PHE A 224 9.22 -3.98 -5.56
CA PHE A 224 10.47 -4.45 -6.14
C PHE A 224 10.28 -5.83 -6.75
N LYS A 225 10.94 -6.07 -7.89
CA LYS A 225 10.93 -7.35 -8.61
C LYS A 225 12.34 -7.78 -8.92
N ASP A 226 12.58 -9.08 -8.79
CA ASP A 226 13.86 -9.71 -9.19
C ASP A 226 15.07 -9.15 -8.44
N VAL A 227 14.84 -8.68 -7.21
CA VAL A 227 15.87 -8.15 -6.34
C VAL A 227 16.24 -9.21 -5.31
N SER A 228 17.47 -9.70 -5.35
CA SER A 228 17.99 -10.55 -4.27
C SER A 228 18.30 -9.68 -3.06
N LEU A 229 17.32 -9.51 -2.16
CA LEU A 229 17.55 -8.82 -0.90
C LEU A 229 18.21 -9.77 0.10
N MET A 230 19.47 -9.49 0.49
CA MET A 230 20.16 -10.28 1.53
C MET A 230 19.81 -9.72 2.91
N ASN A 231 19.47 -10.60 3.86
CA ASN A 231 19.21 -10.25 5.27
C ASN A 231 18.20 -9.10 5.46
N THR A 232 16.99 -9.21 4.89
CA THR A 232 15.98 -8.13 4.83
C THR A 232 15.32 -7.81 6.18
N LEU A 233 16.10 -7.33 7.13
CA LEU A 233 15.68 -6.49 8.24
C LEU A 233 16.48 -5.22 8.16
N ILE A 234 15.87 -4.19 7.59
CA ILE A 234 16.55 -2.93 7.35
C ILE A 234 16.46 -2.12 8.63
N LYS A 235 17.64 -1.83 9.20
CA LYS A 235 17.80 -0.84 10.24
C LYS A 235 18.21 0.45 9.54
N LEU A 236 17.33 1.45 9.54
CA LEU A 236 17.76 2.80 9.21
C LEU A 236 18.62 3.30 10.38
N SER A 237 19.77 3.89 10.04
CA SER A 237 20.80 4.34 10.97
C SER A 237 20.32 5.47 11.87
#